data_AF-A0A956BIA6-F1
#
_entry.id   AF-A0A956BIA6-F1
#
_cell.length_a   1.000
_cell.length_b   1.000
_cell.length_c   1.000
_cell.angle_alpha   90.00
_cell.angle_beta   90.00
_cell.angle_gamma   90.00
#
_symmetry.space_group_name_H-M   'P 1'
#
loop_
_entity.id
_entity.type
_entity.pdbx_description
1 polymer ?
#
loop_
_entity_poly.entity_id
_entity_poly.type
_entity_poly.pdbx_seq_one_letter_code
_entity_poly.pdbx_strand_id
1 'polypeptide(L)'
;IAVGVEHTPDWNRPLRDVIADVHAQGGVAIAAHPVRSFWDEYEPVVQEIDGTELMHPIVYSETGPEDPWSWTHLEEFYRRATTMRSNLAAIGASDYHFFSPLGVTRTLVFATEASAAGILDAIRRGNTVVIHPSGERFGPAHLRELLDSSPHELGSWDYNYAGSGPMDVATRTLALAFLFGLLLLRRR
;
A
#
# COMPACT_ATOMS: atom_id res chain seq x y z
N ILE A 1 -7.67 3.37 -2.65
CA ILE A 1 -7.66 3.09 -1.18
C ILE A 1 -8.13 4.32 -0.43
N ALA A 2 -8.99 4.15 0.56
CA ALA A 2 -9.38 5.18 1.52
C ALA A 2 -8.85 4.81 2.91
N VAL A 3 -8.13 5.72 3.57
CA VAL A 3 -7.55 5.50 4.91
C VAL A 3 -8.05 6.57 5.86
N GLY A 4 -8.33 6.20 7.11
CA GLY A 4 -8.82 7.15 8.12
C GLY A 4 -10.29 7.55 7.92
N VAL A 5 -11.10 6.64 7.37
CA VAL A 5 -12.55 6.82 7.19
C VAL A 5 -13.31 6.08 8.30
N GLU A 6 -14.43 6.66 8.74
CA GLU A 6 -15.30 6.06 9.77
C GLU A 6 -16.45 5.26 9.14
N HIS A 7 -16.89 5.66 7.95
CA HIS A 7 -17.89 4.95 7.17
C HIS A 7 -17.40 4.72 5.75
N THR A 8 -17.86 3.63 5.14
CA THR A 8 -17.49 3.29 3.77
C THR A 8 -18.10 4.32 2.81
N PRO A 9 -17.26 5.02 2.01
CA PRO A 9 -17.78 5.88 0.95
C PRO A 9 -18.61 5.10 -0.06
N ASP A 10 -19.65 5.72 -0.63
CA ASP A 10 -20.43 5.09 -1.71
C ASP A 10 -19.62 5.03 -3.01
N TRP A 11 -19.03 3.86 -3.27
CA TRP A 11 -18.15 3.61 -4.41
C TRP A 11 -18.85 3.60 -5.77
N ASN A 12 -20.18 3.69 -5.83
CA ASN A 12 -20.92 3.78 -7.09
C ASN A 12 -20.99 5.22 -7.63
N ARG A 13 -20.54 6.21 -6.83
CA ARG A 13 -20.48 7.62 -7.22
C ARG A 13 -19.26 7.90 -8.10
N PRO A 14 -19.24 9.03 -8.83
CA PRO A 14 -18.04 9.47 -9.55
C PRO A 14 -16.81 9.51 -8.63
N LEU A 15 -15.63 9.11 -9.11
CA LEU A 15 -14.42 8.99 -8.28
C LEU A 15 -14.08 10.28 -7.51
N ARG A 16 -14.25 11.44 -8.15
CA ARG A 16 -14.05 12.76 -7.52
C ARG A 16 -14.94 12.97 -6.30
N ASP A 17 -16.18 12.51 -6.36
CA ASP A 17 -17.15 12.58 -5.26
C ASP A 17 -16.76 11.64 -4.12
N VAL A 18 -16.26 10.45 -4.45
CA VAL A 18 -15.75 9.48 -3.48
C VAL A 18 -14.53 10.05 -2.75
N ILE A 19 -13.60 10.69 -3.47
CA ILE A 19 -12.43 11.35 -2.87
C ILE A 19 -12.88 12.48 -1.92
N ALA A 20 -13.83 13.31 -2.34
CA ALA A 20 -14.36 14.38 -1.51
C ALA A 20 -15.02 13.86 -0.22
N ASP A 21 -15.74 12.73 -0.30
CA ASP A 21 -16.33 12.06 0.87
C ASP A 21 -15.25 11.54 1.82
N VAL A 22 -14.22 10.86 1.30
CA VAL A 22 -13.05 10.44 2.10
C VAL A 22 -12.42 11.63 2.83
N HIS A 23 -12.25 12.76 2.14
CA HIS A 23 -11.70 13.98 2.74
C HIS A 23 -12.62 14.62 3.77
N ALA A 24 -13.94 14.60 3.55
CA ALA A 24 -14.93 15.12 4.48
C ALA A 24 -14.92 14.37 5.82
N GLN A 25 -14.54 13.09 5.81
CA GLN A 25 -14.32 12.28 7.01
C GLN A 25 -12.97 12.54 7.70
N GLY A 26 -12.11 13.38 7.13
CA GLY A 26 -10.75 13.55 7.62
C GLY A 26 -9.86 12.35 7.28
N GLY A 27 -10.18 11.60 6.23
CA GLY A 27 -9.34 10.55 5.66
C GLY A 27 -8.39 11.05 4.57
N VAL A 28 -7.68 10.10 3.94
CA VAL A 28 -6.83 10.33 2.77
C VAL A 28 -7.18 9.36 1.65
N ALA A 29 -7.10 9.84 0.41
CA ALA A 29 -7.36 9.06 -0.79
C ALA A 29 -6.04 8.69 -1.49
N ILE A 30 -5.82 7.40 -1.73
CA ILE A 30 -4.60 6.87 -2.33
C ILE A 30 -4.96 6.08 -3.60
N ALA A 31 -4.32 6.38 -4.73
CA ALA A 31 -4.42 5.57 -5.93
C ALA A 31 -3.75 4.20 -5.69
N ALA A 32 -4.53 3.11 -5.79
CA ALA A 32 -4.05 1.77 -5.52
C ALA A 32 -3.47 1.18 -6.80
N HIS A 33 -2.26 0.61 -6.72
CA HIS A 33 -1.52 -0.05 -7.79
C HIS A 33 -1.89 0.47 -9.19
N PRO A 34 -1.62 1.76 -9.50
CA PRO A 34 -2.10 2.43 -10.71
C PRO A 34 -1.34 1.94 -11.95
N VAL A 35 -1.62 0.72 -12.36
CA VAL A 35 -1.19 0.19 -13.66
C VAL A 35 -1.94 0.91 -14.78
N ARG A 36 -1.41 0.83 -16.02
CA ARG A 36 -1.90 1.65 -17.15
C ARG A 36 -3.40 1.56 -17.41
N SER A 37 -4.02 0.39 -17.17
CA SER A 37 -5.46 0.22 -17.36
C SER A 37 -6.33 1.06 -16.40
N PHE A 38 -5.76 1.65 -15.35
CA PHE A 38 -6.47 2.51 -14.40
C PHE A 38 -6.17 4.01 -14.57
N TRP A 39 -5.27 4.37 -15.48
CA TRP A 39 -4.81 5.76 -15.58
C TRP A 39 -5.91 6.72 -16.03
N ASP A 40 -6.76 6.31 -16.97
CA ASP A 40 -7.85 7.15 -17.47
C ASP A 40 -8.81 7.59 -16.33
N GLU A 41 -8.95 6.76 -15.29
CA GLU A 41 -9.76 7.09 -14.12
C GLU A 41 -8.99 7.96 -13.11
N TYR A 42 -7.68 7.72 -12.92
CA TYR A 42 -6.89 8.44 -11.92
C TYR A 42 -6.36 9.80 -12.40
N GLU A 43 -5.91 9.93 -13.65
CA GLU A 43 -5.32 11.16 -14.19
C GLU A 43 -6.22 12.40 -14.00
N PRO A 44 -7.54 12.33 -14.23
CA PRO A 44 -8.45 13.46 -14.01
C PRO A 44 -8.61 13.90 -12.55
N VAL A 45 -8.13 13.09 -11.60
CA VAL A 45 -8.26 13.34 -10.15
C VAL A 45 -6.91 13.38 -9.40
N VAL A 46 -5.79 13.49 -10.11
CA VAL A 46 -4.45 13.51 -9.50
C VAL A 46 -4.26 14.67 -8.52
N GLN A 47 -4.91 15.81 -8.78
CA GLN A 47 -4.82 16.98 -7.90
C GLN A 47 -5.55 16.76 -6.57
N GLU A 48 -6.51 15.83 -6.54
CA GLU A 48 -7.40 15.57 -5.43
C GLU A 48 -6.91 14.39 -4.56
N ILE A 49 -6.12 13.45 -5.09
CA ILE A 49 -5.59 12.33 -4.29
C ILE A 49 -4.37 12.75 -3.44
N ASP A 50 -4.17 12.11 -2.29
CA ASP A 50 -3.11 12.42 -1.33
C ASP A 50 -1.84 11.60 -1.54
N GLY A 51 -1.97 10.45 -2.19
CA GLY A 51 -0.85 9.58 -2.49
C GLY A 51 -1.16 8.62 -3.62
N THR A 52 -0.12 7.92 -4.03
CA THR A 52 -0.27 6.80 -4.97
C THR A 52 0.66 5.69 -4.54
N GLU A 53 0.18 4.46 -4.70
CA GLU A 53 1.04 3.30 -4.58
C GLU A 53 2.13 3.35 -5.64
N LEU A 54 3.34 3.21 -5.15
CA LEU A 54 4.56 3.11 -5.92
C LEU A 54 5.21 1.75 -5.64
N MET A 55 5.18 1.29 -4.38
CA MET A 55 5.65 -0.03 -4.00
C MET A 55 4.48 -0.97 -3.70
N HIS A 56 4.27 -1.92 -4.59
CA HIS A 56 3.26 -2.98 -4.51
C HIS A 56 3.95 -4.34 -4.69
N PRO A 57 3.44 -5.49 -4.18
CA PRO A 57 4.06 -6.80 -4.36
C PRO A 57 4.41 -7.18 -5.81
N ILE A 58 3.74 -6.57 -6.78
CA ILE A 58 4.07 -6.63 -8.22
C ILE A 58 5.55 -6.35 -8.50
N VAL A 59 6.23 -5.51 -7.69
CA VAL A 59 7.65 -5.20 -7.85
C VAL A 59 8.58 -6.41 -7.71
N TYR A 60 8.09 -7.50 -7.12
CA TYR A 60 8.82 -8.78 -7.00
C TYR A 60 8.49 -9.77 -8.11
N SER A 61 7.59 -9.42 -9.03
CA SER A 61 7.28 -10.26 -10.19
C SER A 61 8.30 -10.04 -11.31
N GLU A 62 8.63 -11.10 -12.05
CA GLU A 62 9.57 -11.04 -13.19
C GLU A 62 8.87 -10.55 -14.48
N THR A 63 7.87 -9.69 -14.37
CA THR A 63 7.09 -9.19 -15.51
C THR A 63 7.83 -8.08 -16.26
N GLY A 64 7.83 -8.13 -17.59
CA GLY A 64 8.40 -7.10 -18.46
C GLY A 64 7.59 -5.79 -18.48
N PRO A 65 8.09 -4.74 -19.16
CA PRO A 65 7.42 -3.43 -19.25
C PRO A 65 6.10 -3.46 -20.05
N GLU A 66 5.96 -4.42 -20.97
CA GLU A 66 4.73 -4.64 -21.75
C GLU A 66 3.64 -5.38 -20.97
N ASP A 67 3.96 -5.90 -19.78
CA ASP A 67 2.98 -6.59 -18.95
C ASP A 67 1.95 -5.59 -18.40
N PRO A 68 0.63 -5.87 -18.50
CA PRO A 68 -0.42 -5.01 -17.95
C PRO A 68 -0.28 -4.75 -16.44
N TRP A 69 0.43 -5.61 -15.73
CA TRP A 69 0.72 -5.53 -14.31
C TRP A 69 2.20 -5.23 -14.04
N SER A 70 2.87 -4.50 -14.94
CA SER A 70 4.28 -4.14 -14.73
C SER A 70 4.46 -3.13 -13.61
N TRP A 71 5.45 -3.38 -12.74
CA TRP A 71 5.85 -2.44 -11.69
C TRP A 71 6.29 -1.08 -12.26
N THR A 72 6.83 -1.06 -13.49
CA THR A 72 7.27 0.16 -14.17
C THR A 72 6.13 1.14 -14.40
N HIS A 73 4.88 0.66 -14.51
CA HIS A 73 3.71 1.52 -14.66
C HIS A 73 3.43 2.32 -13.39
N LEU A 74 3.66 1.74 -12.21
CA LEU A 74 3.46 2.41 -10.92
C LEU A 74 4.48 3.56 -10.77
N GLU A 75 5.74 3.31 -11.14
CA GLU A 75 6.78 4.33 -11.16
C GLU A 75 6.47 5.45 -12.16
N GLU A 76 6.08 5.09 -13.39
CA GLU A 76 5.73 6.06 -14.42
C GLU A 76 4.55 6.94 -13.98
N PHE A 77 3.50 6.34 -13.42
CA PHE A 77 2.36 7.07 -12.88
C PHE A 77 2.78 8.02 -11.76
N TYR A 78 3.57 7.56 -10.78
CA TYR A 78 4.06 8.41 -9.69
C TYR A 78 4.88 9.60 -10.21
N ARG A 79 5.80 9.37 -11.14
CA ARG A 79 6.62 10.44 -11.72
C ARG A 79 5.77 11.46 -12.48
N ARG A 80 4.78 11.03 -13.26
CA ARG A 80 3.82 11.93 -13.92
C ARG A 80 2.98 12.69 -12.90
N ALA A 81 2.43 12.00 -11.92
CA ALA A 81 1.55 12.57 -10.90
C ALA A 81 2.25 13.62 -10.04
N THR A 82 3.52 13.42 -9.71
CA THR A 82 4.33 14.40 -8.95
C THR A 82 4.67 15.67 -9.74
N THR A 83 4.62 15.65 -11.08
CA THR A 83 4.70 16.89 -11.88
C THR A 83 3.43 17.75 -11.77
N MET A 84 2.30 17.11 -11.47
CA MET A 84 1.01 17.78 -11.29
C MET A 84 0.81 18.21 -9.83
N ARG A 85 1.12 17.33 -8.87
CA ARG A 85 0.97 17.56 -7.42
C ARG A 85 2.29 17.25 -6.71
N SER A 86 3.03 18.29 -6.32
CA SER A 86 4.39 18.15 -5.78
C SER A 86 4.48 17.50 -4.39
N ASN A 87 3.38 17.47 -3.62
CA ASN A 87 3.30 16.86 -2.29
C ASN A 87 2.58 15.50 -2.29
N LEU A 88 2.53 14.82 -3.43
CA LEU A 88 1.91 13.50 -3.53
C LEU A 88 2.74 12.46 -2.76
N ALA A 89 2.12 11.76 -1.80
CA ALA A 89 2.80 10.72 -1.03
C ALA A 89 3.16 9.51 -1.89
N ALA A 90 4.42 9.07 -1.79
CA ALA A 90 4.82 7.76 -2.26
C ALA A 90 4.34 6.71 -1.25
N ILE A 91 3.48 5.79 -1.69
CA ILE A 91 2.90 4.76 -0.81
C ILE A 91 3.44 3.38 -1.19
N GLY A 92 3.80 2.62 -0.16
CA GLY A 92 4.15 1.22 -0.23
C GLY A 92 3.18 0.41 0.61
N ALA A 93 2.46 -0.51 -0.01
CA ALA A 93 1.46 -1.34 0.66
C ALA A 93 1.55 -2.78 0.15
N SER A 94 1.34 -3.75 1.04
CA SER A 94 1.49 -5.18 0.74
C SER A 94 0.30 -5.78 -0.01
N ASP A 95 -0.74 -5.00 -0.26
CA ASP A 95 -2.01 -5.44 -0.85
C ASP A 95 -2.43 -6.82 -0.33
N TYR A 96 -2.57 -6.91 1.00
CA TYR A 96 -2.63 -8.20 1.67
C TYR A 96 -3.91 -8.94 1.33
N HIS A 97 -3.75 -10.10 0.68
CA HIS A 97 -4.79 -11.08 0.44
C HIS A 97 -4.28 -12.44 0.91
N PHE A 98 -4.96 -13.10 1.85
CA PHE A 98 -4.76 -14.46 2.43
C PHE A 98 -3.33 -15.05 2.52
N PHE A 99 -2.60 -15.15 1.40
CA PHE A 99 -1.25 -15.69 1.25
C PHE A 99 -0.15 -14.66 0.90
N SER A 100 -0.48 -13.37 0.81
CA SER A 100 0.52 -12.30 0.58
C SER A 100 1.34 -12.06 1.86
N PRO A 101 2.68 -12.00 1.80
CA PRO A 101 3.49 -11.63 2.95
C PRO A 101 3.20 -10.17 3.38
N LEU A 102 2.75 -10.01 4.64
CA LEU A 102 2.50 -8.69 5.23
C LEU A 102 3.81 -7.89 5.32
N GLY A 103 3.75 -6.62 4.94
CA GLY A 103 4.84 -5.66 5.14
C GLY A 103 6.05 -5.84 4.23
N VAL A 104 5.97 -6.65 3.15
CA VAL A 104 7.07 -6.74 2.16
C VAL A 104 7.32 -5.39 1.55
N THR A 105 6.28 -4.81 0.96
CA THR A 105 6.23 -3.41 0.59
C THR A 105 5.65 -2.64 1.77
N ARG A 106 6.30 -1.53 2.12
CA ARG A 106 5.95 -0.71 3.27
C ARG A 106 6.23 0.76 2.99
N THR A 107 5.53 1.62 3.72
CA THR A 107 5.74 3.07 3.71
C THR A 107 6.47 3.48 4.97
N LEU A 108 7.60 4.18 4.84
CA LEU A 108 8.20 4.92 5.95
C LEU A 108 7.47 6.26 6.06
N VAL A 109 6.79 6.48 7.18
CA VAL A 109 5.98 7.68 7.43
C VAL A 109 6.70 8.58 8.43
N PHE A 110 6.95 9.82 8.04
CA PHE A 110 7.65 10.80 8.88
C PHE A 110 6.62 11.73 9.52
N ALA A 111 6.02 11.23 10.60
CA ALA A 111 5.02 11.96 11.39
C ALA A 111 5.66 12.68 12.59
N THR A 112 5.06 13.78 13.03
CA THR A 112 5.44 14.48 14.25
C THR A 112 5.03 13.72 15.52
N GLU A 113 4.00 12.87 15.41
CA GLU A 113 3.44 12.07 16.48
C GLU A 113 3.12 10.67 15.99
N ALA A 114 3.35 9.67 16.84
CA ALA A 114 2.98 8.27 16.57
C ALA A 114 1.49 8.02 16.84
N SER A 115 0.63 8.71 16.09
CA SER A 115 -0.84 8.62 16.18
C SER A 115 -1.47 8.45 14.81
N ALA A 116 -2.70 7.93 14.74
CA ALA A 116 -3.44 7.83 13.48
C ALA A 116 -3.56 9.20 12.79
N ALA A 117 -3.88 10.25 13.55
CA ALA A 117 -3.94 11.62 13.02
C ALA A 117 -2.58 12.11 12.48
N GLY A 118 -1.48 11.83 13.20
CA GLY A 118 -0.13 12.17 12.78
C GLY A 118 0.28 11.45 11.48
N ILE A 119 -0.09 10.18 11.34
CA ILE A 119 0.14 9.41 10.10
C ILE A 119 -0.64 10.01 8.92
N LEU A 120 -1.93 10.32 9.11
CA LEU A 120 -2.76 10.91 8.06
C LEU A 120 -2.25 12.30 7.63
N ASP A 121 -1.85 13.16 8.58
CA ASP A 121 -1.24 14.46 8.27
C ASP A 121 0.08 14.30 7.50
N ALA A 122 0.94 13.36 7.91
CA ALA A 122 2.17 13.07 7.18
C ALA A 122 1.92 12.60 5.74
N ILE A 123 0.92 11.75 5.51
CA ILE A 123 0.53 11.31 4.16
C ILE A 123 0.03 12.50 3.34
N ARG A 124 -0.87 13.35 3.86
CA ARG A 124 -1.36 14.55 3.13
C ARG A 124 -0.24 15.50 2.70
N ARG A 125 0.82 15.59 3.52
CA ARG A 125 1.98 16.44 3.25
C ARG A 125 3.00 15.79 2.32
N GLY A 126 2.81 14.53 1.94
CA GLY A 126 3.77 13.77 1.15
C GLY A 126 5.02 13.39 1.93
N ASN A 127 4.96 13.39 3.27
CA ASN A 127 6.08 13.07 4.16
C ASN A 127 6.26 11.56 4.31
N THR A 128 6.41 10.88 3.17
CA THR A 128 6.58 9.44 3.09
C THR A 128 7.78 9.09 2.22
N VAL A 129 8.41 7.96 2.55
CA VAL A 129 9.44 7.34 1.72
C VAL A 129 9.11 5.88 1.52
N VAL A 130 9.30 5.39 0.30
CA VAL A 130 9.29 3.96 -0.02
C VAL A 130 10.64 3.54 -0.57
N ILE A 131 10.98 2.28 -0.38
CA ILE A 131 12.26 1.71 -0.81
C ILE A 131 11.97 0.58 -1.80
N HIS A 132 12.50 0.73 -3.01
CA HIS A 132 12.45 -0.30 -4.05
C HIS A 132 13.40 -1.46 -3.71
N PRO A 133 13.15 -2.71 -4.15
CA PRO A 133 14.06 -3.83 -3.91
C PRO A 133 15.51 -3.62 -4.36
N SER A 134 15.75 -2.75 -5.35
CA SER A 134 17.10 -2.34 -5.79
C SER A 134 17.84 -1.45 -4.77
N GLY A 135 17.15 -0.95 -3.75
CA GLY A 135 17.65 0.04 -2.79
C GLY A 135 17.32 1.49 -3.15
N GLU A 136 16.73 1.76 -4.32
CA GLU A 136 16.30 3.12 -4.69
C GLU A 136 15.19 3.62 -3.75
N ARG A 137 15.27 4.90 -3.35
CA ARG A 137 14.33 5.54 -2.44
C ARG A 137 13.51 6.61 -3.15
N PHE A 138 12.20 6.58 -2.95
CA PHE A 138 11.26 7.54 -3.53
C PHE A 138 10.55 8.32 -2.44
N GLY A 139 10.39 9.63 -2.65
CA GLY A 139 9.84 10.58 -1.68
C GLY A 139 10.66 11.89 -1.63
N PRO A 140 10.29 12.84 -0.74
CA PRO A 140 10.98 14.12 -0.60
C PRO A 140 12.49 13.98 -0.35
N ALA A 141 13.30 14.80 -1.01
CA ALA A 141 14.76 14.72 -0.94
C ALA A 141 15.30 14.78 0.50
N HIS A 142 14.81 15.73 1.30
CA HIS A 142 15.23 15.90 2.70
C HIS A 142 14.93 14.68 3.58
N LEU A 143 13.87 13.89 3.29
CA LEU A 143 13.56 12.66 4.01
C LEU A 143 14.43 11.48 3.55
N ARG A 144 14.77 11.44 2.26
CA ARG A 144 15.71 10.46 1.72
C ARG A 144 17.11 10.65 2.31
N GLU A 145 17.56 11.90 2.43
CA GLU A 145 18.82 12.29 3.07
C GLU A 145 18.82 11.99 4.58
N LEU A 146 17.69 12.19 5.26
CA LEU A 146 17.54 11.82 6.67
C LEU A 146 17.81 10.32 6.89
N LEU A 147 17.28 9.46 6.01
CA LEU A 147 17.53 8.01 6.06
C LEU A 147 18.98 7.61 5.76
N ASP A 148 19.76 8.46 5.08
CA ASP A 148 21.21 8.23 4.92
C ASP A 148 21.97 8.54 6.20
N SER A 149 21.56 9.58 6.92
CA SER A 149 22.17 10.00 8.18
C SER A 149 21.75 9.14 9.39
N SER A 150 20.63 8.43 9.28
CA SER A 150 20.09 7.53 10.31
C SER A 150 19.50 6.31 9.61
N PRO A 151 20.33 5.31 9.27
CA PRO A 151 19.89 4.14 8.53
C PRO A 151 18.74 3.45 9.25
N HIS A 152 17.59 3.38 8.59
CA HIS A 152 16.49 2.55 9.05
C HIS A 152 16.83 1.09 8.73
N GLU A 153 17.23 0.32 9.73
CA GLU A 153 17.28 -1.13 9.60
C GLU A 153 15.84 -1.64 9.45
N LEU A 154 15.57 -2.32 8.34
CA LEU A 154 14.29 -3.00 8.18
C LEU A 154 14.19 -4.05 9.29
N GLY A 155 13.32 -3.79 10.27
CA GLY A 155 13.09 -4.73 11.36
C GLY A 155 12.78 -6.13 10.83
N SER A 156 13.17 -7.16 11.59
CA SER A 156 12.83 -8.55 11.28
C SER A 156 11.34 -8.67 11.04
N TRP A 157 10.95 -9.43 10.01
CA TRP A 157 9.55 -9.75 9.71
C TRP A 157 8.82 -10.19 10.96
N ASP A 158 7.94 -9.34 11.47
CA ASP A 158 7.09 -9.72 12.58
C ASP A 158 5.83 -10.39 12.01
N TYR A 159 5.89 -11.72 11.89
CA TYR A 159 4.74 -12.57 11.57
C TYR A 159 3.81 -12.77 12.79
N ASN A 160 3.85 -11.92 13.82
CA ASN A 160 2.83 -11.85 14.88
C ASN A 160 1.45 -11.39 14.36
N TYR A 161 1.11 -11.70 13.10
CA TYR A 161 -0.27 -11.71 12.63
C TYR A 161 -1.05 -12.75 13.44
N ALA A 162 -1.62 -12.29 14.55
CA ALA A 162 -2.64 -12.99 15.29
C ALA A 162 -3.95 -12.79 14.54
N GLY A 163 -4.15 -13.59 13.47
CA GLY A 163 -5.46 -13.75 12.84
C GLY A 163 -6.51 -13.89 13.94
N SER A 164 -7.52 -13.03 13.90
CA SER A 164 -8.62 -13.03 14.85
C SER A 164 -9.92 -12.88 14.09
N GLY A 165 -10.89 -13.74 14.42
CA GLY A 165 -12.21 -13.73 13.80
C GLY A 165 -12.69 -15.11 13.33
N PRO A 166 -13.99 -15.24 12.99
CA PRO A 166 -14.61 -16.53 12.68
C PRO A 166 -13.98 -17.25 11.47
N MET A 167 -13.58 -16.48 10.45
CA MET A 167 -12.97 -17.04 9.24
C MET A 167 -11.58 -17.62 9.49
N ASP A 168 -10.76 -16.97 10.32
CA ASP A 168 -9.42 -17.48 10.69
C ASP A 168 -9.55 -18.77 11.51
N VAL A 169 -10.51 -18.85 12.44
CA VAL A 169 -10.79 -20.08 13.19
C VAL A 169 -11.22 -21.22 12.25
N ALA A 170 -12.11 -20.93 11.29
CA ALA A 170 -12.59 -21.91 10.34
C ALA A 170 -11.45 -22.45 9.44
N THR A 171 -10.62 -21.57 8.88
CA THR A 171 -9.51 -21.96 8.01
C THR A 171 -8.44 -22.75 8.76
N ARG A 172 -8.08 -22.36 9.99
CA ARG A 172 -7.15 -23.12 10.84
C ARG A 172 -7.67 -24.51 11.18
N THR A 173 -8.97 -24.62 11.48
CA THR A 173 -9.61 -25.91 11.81
C THR A 173 -9.61 -26.84 10.60
N LEU A 174 -9.94 -26.32 9.41
CA LEU A 174 -9.91 -27.09 8.16
C LEU A 174 -8.49 -27.55 7.81
N ALA A 175 -7.50 -26.68 7.96
CA ALA A 175 -6.09 -27.02 7.73
C ALA A 175 -5.61 -28.13 8.68
N LEU A 176 -5.97 -28.06 9.97
CA LEU A 176 -5.66 -29.11 10.95
C LEU A 176 -6.36 -30.43 10.59
N ALA A 177 -7.65 -30.39 10.26
CA ALA A 177 -8.40 -31.58 9.86
C ALA A 177 -7.78 -32.27 8.63
N PHE A 178 -7.34 -31.47 7.65
CA PHE A 178 -6.65 -31.97 6.47
C PHE A 178 -5.30 -32.63 6.80
N LEU A 179 -4.48 -32.00 7.66
CA LEU A 179 -3.21 -32.58 8.13
C LEU A 179 -3.41 -33.90 8.88
N PHE A 180 -4.42 -33.96 9.77
CA PHE A 180 -4.79 -35.21 10.44
C PHE A 180 -5.24 -36.29 9.45
N GLY A 181 -6.03 -35.91 8.45
CA GLY A 181 -6.43 -36.79 7.35
C GLY A 181 -5.23 -37.37 6.61
N LEU A 182 -4.27 -36.53 6.22
CA LEU A 182 -3.03 -36.96 5.56
C LEU A 182 -2.22 -37.94 6.42
N LEU A 183 -2.07 -37.67 7.72
CA LEU A 183 -1.33 -38.56 8.64
C LEU A 183 -2.01 -39.92 8.83
N LEU A 184 -3.34 -39.94 8.89
CA LEU A 184 -4.12 -41.18 9.03
C LEU A 184 -4.14 -41.99 7.73
N LEU A 185 -4.21 -41.33 6.58
CA LEU A 185 -4.25 -41.98 5.27
C LEU A 185 -2.87 -42.43 4.77
N ARG A 186 -1.77 -41.79 5.21
CA ARG A 186 -0.40 -42.21 4.87
C ARG A 186 0.07 -43.45 5.64
N ARG A 187 -0.71 -43.94 6.60
CA ARG A 187 -0.45 -45.17 7.39
C ARG A 187 -1.13 -46.43 6.84
N ARG A 188 -1.61 -46.41 5.59
CA ARG A 188 -2.15 -47.58 4.89
C ARG A 188 -1.36 -47.86 3.63
#